data_AF-A0A6P8JMU5-F1
#
_entry.id   AF-A0A6P8JMU5-F1
#
_cell.length_a   1.000
_cell.length_b   1.000
_cell.length_c   1.000
_cell.angle_alpha   90.00
_cell.angle_beta   90.00
_cell.angle_gamma   90.00
#
_symmetry.space_group_name_H-M   'P 1'
#
loop_
_entity.id
_entity.type
_entity.pdbx_description
1 polymer ?
#
loop_
_entity_poly.entity_id
_entity_poly.type
_entity_poly.pdbx_seq_one_letter_code
_entity_poly.pdbx_strand_id
1 'polypeptide(L)'
;MTVDSLMEFTNIQCETLNKDFAFFEYCLLKSVNRTYKYVSVKVKLLKTPITRIKIRFGLYKRLNGYKPFLNNMTFDACRFLISPNPNPVTLYFYNFFNEYSNINHPCPYDHDIVWDKMPYHSVNNTLTKILPFPEGKYMLEGHWIAYDIYRAITKHELLARPSQLESQTEINLMASLRILLSFGVWRRAEESCGTDDQSSVLPIWASRDISS
;
A
#
# COMPACT_ATOMS: atom_id res chain seq x y z
N MET A 1 10.43 3.86 14.75
CA MET A 1 10.59 3.88 13.29
C MET A 1 9.43 3.13 12.67
N THR A 2 8.48 3.84 12.07
CA THR A 2 7.51 3.26 11.15
C THR A 2 8.21 3.11 9.80
N VAL A 3 8.42 1.87 9.36
CA VAL A 3 9.03 1.61 8.04
C VAL A 3 7.91 1.68 7.00
N ASP A 4 7.73 2.86 6.42
CA ASP A 4 6.83 3.04 5.29
C ASP A 4 7.55 2.63 4.00
N SER A 5 7.25 1.42 3.53
CA SER A 5 7.80 0.85 2.31
C SER A 5 6.80 0.96 1.15
N LEU A 6 7.23 1.57 0.05
CA LEU A 6 6.53 1.47 -1.23
C LEU A 6 6.75 0.06 -1.79
N MET A 7 5.67 -0.68 -2.05
CA MET A 7 5.75 -2.04 -2.57
C MET A 7 5.28 -2.09 -4.03
N GLU A 8 6.11 -2.68 -4.88
CA GLU A 8 5.97 -2.64 -6.34
C GLU A 8 5.91 -4.05 -6.95
N PHE A 9 5.01 -4.29 -7.90
CA PHE A 9 5.02 -5.53 -8.69
C PHE A 9 6.20 -5.57 -9.67
N THR A 10 7.02 -6.62 -9.58
CA THR A 10 8.15 -6.85 -10.48
C THR A 10 7.89 -7.97 -11.50
N ASN A 11 7.04 -8.93 -11.17
CA ASN A 11 6.67 -10.05 -12.04
C ASN A 11 5.32 -10.63 -11.62
N ILE A 12 4.65 -11.33 -12.55
CA ILE A 12 3.48 -12.15 -12.27
C ILE A 12 3.55 -13.44 -13.08
N GLN A 13 3.24 -14.56 -12.43
CA GLN A 13 3.13 -15.88 -13.06
C GLN A 13 1.78 -16.48 -12.67
N CYS A 14 1.07 -17.05 -13.64
CA CYS A 14 -0.19 -17.75 -13.41
C CYS A 14 -0.14 -19.13 -14.08
N GLU A 15 -0.53 -20.15 -13.34
CA GLU A 15 -0.50 -21.55 -13.75
C GLU A 15 -1.90 -22.14 -13.63
N THR A 16 -2.42 -22.70 -14.72
CA THR A 16 -3.69 -23.43 -14.73
C THR A 16 -3.45 -24.92 -14.57
N LEU A 17 -3.96 -25.50 -13.49
CA LEU A 17 -3.84 -26.92 -13.17
C LEU A 17 -4.95 -27.78 -13.79
N ASN A 18 -6.11 -27.18 -14.09
CA ASN A 18 -7.24 -27.87 -14.72
C ASN A 18 -7.94 -26.95 -15.73
N LYS A 19 -7.53 -27.05 -16.99
CA LYS A 19 -8.01 -26.20 -18.10
C LYS A 19 -9.50 -26.40 -18.42
N ASP A 20 -10.06 -27.58 -18.14
CA ASP A 20 -11.47 -27.91 -18.35
C ASP A 20 -12.40 -27.31 -17.28
N PHE A 21 -11.83 -26.68 -16.25
CA PHE A 21 -12.56 -25.99 -15.19
C PHE A 21 -12.46 -24.48 -15.32
N ALA A 22 -11.24 -23.97 -15.49
CA ALA A 22 -10.96 -22.55 -15.71
C ALA A 22 -9.55 -22.38 -16.32
N PHE A 23 -9.28 -21.26 -17.00
CA PHE A 23 -7.93 -20.94 -17.48
C PHE A 23 -7.66 -19.42 -17.48
N PHE A 24 -6.39 -19.02 -17.42
CA PHE A 24 -6.01 -17.62 -17.58
C PHE A 24 -6.01 -17.23 -19.06
N GLU A 25 -6.90 -16.30 -19.45
CA GLU A 25 -6.90 -15.69 -20.79
C GLU A 25 -5.72 -14.72 -20.93
N TYR A 26 -5.45 -13.96 -19.88
CA TYR A 26 -4.21 -13.22 -19.71
C TYR A 26 -3.80 -13.16 -18.24
N CYS A 27 -2.50 -13.08 -18.01
CA CYS A 27 -1.88 -12.83 -16.72
C CYS A 27 -0.56 -12.13 -17.01
N LEU A 28 -0.51 -10.81 -16.82
CA LEU A 28 0.60 -10.00 -17.30
C LEU A 28 0.88 -8.78 -16.42
N LEU A 29 2.14 -8.34 -16.47
CA LEU A 29 2.61 -7.04 -15.98
C LEU A 29 2.99 -6.22 -17.23
N LYS A 30 2.21 -5.19 -17.56
CA LYS A 30 2.39 -4.39 -18.77
C LYS A 30 2.97 -3.02 -18.42
N SER A 31 4.07 -2.65 -19.08
CA SER A 31 4.61 -1.29 -19.06
C SER A 31 3.93 -0.47 -20.15
N VAL A 32 3.25 0.62 -19.80
CA VAL A 32 2.65 1.55 -20.78
C VAL A 32 3.64 2.65 -21.13
N ASN A 33 4.31 3.18 -20.11
CA ASN A 33 5.41 4.14 -20.26
C ASN A 33 6.44 3.91 -19.13
N ARG A 34 7.34 4.88 -18.88
CA ARG A 34 8.40 4.75 -17.85
C ARG A 34 7.86 4.74 -16.42
N THR A 35 6.75 5.43 -16.14
CA THR A 35 6.19 5.63 -14.80
C THR A 35 4.90 4.85 -14.55
N TYR A 36 4.15 4.52 -15.60
CA TYR A 36 2.91 3.74 -15.52
C TYR A 36 3.10 2.32 -16.05
N LYS A 37 2.98 1.37 -15.12
CA LYS A 37 2.89 -0.07 -15.35
C LYS A 37 1.69 -0.60 -14.58
N TYR A 38 1.07 -1.66 -15.07
CA TYR A 38 -0.04 -2.31 -14.38
C TYR A 38 0.01 -3.83 -14.47
N VAL A 39 -0.58 -4.48 -13.48
CA VAL A 39 -0.93 -5.89 -13.52
C VAL A 39 -2.36 -6.02 -14.08
N SER A 40 -2.57 -6.97 -14.99
CA SER A 40 -3.91 -7.40 -15.38
C SER A 40 -3.96 -8.93 -15.43
N VAL A 41 -5.03 -9.51 -14.88
CA VAL A 41 -5.32 -10.95 -14.87
C VAL A 41 -6.77 -11.17 -15.27
N LYS A 42 -7.04 -12.15 -16.13
CA LYS A 42 -8.40 -12.59 -16.46
C LYS A 42 -8.47 -14.10 -16.50
N VAL A 43 -9.42 -14.65 -15.77
CA VAL A 43 -9.69 -16.09 -15.67
C VAL A 43 -11.03 -16.38 -16.33
N LYS A 44 -10.99 -17.17 -17.40
CA LYS A 44 -12.17 -17.77 -18.00
C LYS A 44 -12.67 -18.89 -17.11
N LEU A 45 -13.93 -18.83 -16.68
CA LEU A 45 -14.59 -19.91 -15.94
C LEU A 45 -15.38 -20.79 -16.92
N LEU A 46 -15.01 -22.07 -17.05
CA LEU A 46 -15.71 -23.01 -17.94
C LEU A 46 -16.79 -23.84 -17.23
N LYS A 47 -16.76 -23.87 -15.89
CA LYS A 47 -17.75 -24.56 -15.05
C LYS A 47 -18.31 -23.60 -14.01
N THR A 48 -19.44 -23.01 -14.34
CA THR A 48 -20.20 -22.06 -13.51
C THR A 48 -21.56 -22.63 -13.11
N PRO A 49 -22.20 -22.14 -12.03
CA PRO A 49 -21.67 -21.18 -11.06
C PRO A 49 -20.69 -21.83 -10.07
N ILE A 50 -19.63 -21.12 -9.70
CA ILE A 50 -18.70 -21.55 -8.65
C ILE A 50 -19.22 -21.07 -7.28
N THR A 51 -19.52 -22.02 -6.40
CA THR A 51 -20.13 -21.79 -5.07
C THR A 51 -19.20 -22.08 -3.88
N ARG A 52 -18.08 -22.78 -4.09
CA ARG A 52 -17.13 -23.15 -3.02
C ARG A 52 -15.69 -22.90 -3.46
N ILE A 53 -15.09 -21.82 -2.93
CA ILE A 53 -13.70 -21.42 -3.20
C ILE A 53 -12.94 -21.28 -1.89
N LYS A 54 -11.82 -21.99 -1.78
CA LYS A 54 -10.79 -21.78 -0.77
C LYS A 54 -9.55 -21.20 -1.43
N ILE A 55 -8.88 -20.29 -0.74
CA ILE A 55 -7.60 -19.73 -1.15
C ILE A 55 -6.60 -20.10 -0.06
N ARG A 56 -5.52 -20.79 -0.46
CA ARG A 56 -4.36 -21.00 0.38
C ARG A 56 -3.25 -20.08 -0.11
N PHE A 57 -2.76 -19.18 0.73
CA PHE A 57 -1.70 -18.24 0.35
C PHE A 57 -0.51 -18.32 1.30
N GLY A 58 0.66 -18.00 0.75
CA GLY A 58 1.92 -17.88 1.48
C GLY A 58 2.65 -16.63 1.02
N LEU A 59 3.28 -15.91 1.95
CA LEU A 59 4.12 -14.76 1.65
C LEU A 59 5.56 -15.10 2.03
N TYR A 60 6.46 -14.99 1.05
CA TYR A 60 7.86 -15.38 1.17
C TYR A 60 8.77 -14.18 0.96
N LYS A 61 9.83 -14.05 1.76
CA LYS A 61 10.92 -13.09 1.51
C LYS A 61 12.07 -13.80 0.81
N ARG A 62 12.62 -13.19 -0.24
CA ARG A 62 13.80 -13.67 -0.95
C ARG A 62 15.07 -13.20 -0.22
N LEU A 63 15.79 -14.18 0.31
CA LEU A 63 17.12 -14.05 0.92
C LEU A 63 18.04 -15.03 0.15
N ASN A 64 18.79 -15.88 0.86
CA ASN A 64 19.48 -17.05 0.29
C ASN A 64 18.44 -18.15 -0.05
N GLY A 65 17.56 -17.87 -1.02
CA GLY A 65 16.33 -18.63 -1.30
C GLY A 65 15.07 -17.95 -0.74
N TYR A 66 13.90 -18.51 -1.04
CA TYR A 66 12.62 -18.04 -0.49
C TYR A 66 12.41 -18.61 0.91
N LYS A 67 12.31 -17.73 1.92
CA LYS A 67 11.94 -18.08 3.29
C LYS A 67 10.52 -17.59 3.59
N PRO A 68 9.68 -18.34 4.33
CA PRO A 68 8.39 -17.84 4.77
C PRO A 68 8.56 -16.54 5.57
N PHE A 69 7.78 -15.53 5.20
CA PHE A 69 7.65 -14.27 5.93
C PHE A 69 6.31 -14.20 6.68
N LEU A 70 5.25 -14.74 6.06
CA LEU A 70 4.05 -15.17 6.77
C LEU A 70 3.87 -16.67 6.60
N ASN A 71 3.32 -17.32 7.63
CA ASN A 71 2.93 -18.73 7.57
C ASN A 71 1.82 -18.93 6.54
N ASN A 72 1.77 -20.13 5.95
CA ASN A 72 0.74 -20.47 4.97
C ASN A 72 -0.65 -20.47 5.61
N MET A 73 -1.53 -19.58 5.14
CA MET A 73 -2.89 -19.43 5.62
C MET A 73 -3.86 -19.97 4.57
N THR A 74 -4.96 -20.59 5.01
CA THR A 74 -6.05 -21.03 4.12
C THR A 74 -7.36 -20.44 4.63
N PHE A 75 -8.12 -19.81 3.74
CA PHE A 75 -9.43 -19.25 4.05
C PHE A 75 -10.46 -19.62 2.99
N ASP A 76 -11.73 -19.65 3.38
CA ASP A 76 -12.85 -19.79 2.47
C ASP A 76 -13.23 -18.40 1.96
N ALA A 77 -13.07 -18.17 0.66
CA ALA A 77 -13.26 -16.85 0.04
C ALA A 77 -14.74 -16.45 0.01
N CYS A 78 -15.64 -17.40 -0.22
CA CYS A 78 -17.08 -17.17 -0.20
C CYS A 78 -17.54 -16.74 1.20
N ARG A 79 -17.07 -17.43 2.25
CA ARG A 79 -17.37 -17.12 3.65
C ARG A 79 -16.69 -15.82 4.13
N PHE A 80 -15.51 -15.51 3.63
CA PHE A 80 -14.79 -14.28 3.99
C PHE A 80 -15.60 -13.03 3.63
N LEU A 81 -16.22 -12.99 2.43
CA LEU A 81 -16.96 -11.83 1.92
C LEU A 81 -18.29 -11.55 2.66
N ILE A 82 -18.81 -12.51 3.41
CA ILE A 82 -19.98 -12.34 4.30
C ILE A 82 -19.59 -12.20 5.78
N SER A 83 -18.31 -12.25 6.12
CA SER A 83 -17.86 -12.28 7.52
C SER A 83 -17.90 -10.88 8.13
N PRO A 84 -18.57 -10.66 9.28
CA PRO A 84 -18.58 -9.35 9.94
C PRO A 84 -17.23 -9.00 10.57
N ASN A 85 -16.41 -10.00 10.92
CA ASN A 85 -15.09 -9.84 11.50
C ASN A 85 -14.08 -10.73 10.75
N PRO A 86 -13.63 -10.34 9.55
CA PRO A 86 -12.66 -11.10 8.78
C PRO A 86 -11.27 -11.09 9.45
N ASN A 87 -10.44 -12.08 9.13
CA ASN A 87 -9.05 -12.09 9.58
C ASN A 87 -8.30 -10.85 9.02
N PRO A 88 -7.55 -10.09 9.84
CA PRO A 88 -6.98 -8.81 9.42
C PRO A 88 -5.90 -8.94 8.33
N VAL A 89 -5.15 -10.05 8.30
CA VAL A 89 -4.17 -10.34 7.23
C VAL A 89 -4.91 -10.64 5.93
N THR A 90 -6.01 -11.39 5.97
CA THR A 90 -6.83 -11.65 4.79
C THR A 90 -7.52 -10.37 4.30
N LEU A 91 -8.01 -9.51 5.21
CA LEU A 91 -8.59 -8.21 4.88
C LEU A 91 -7.56 -7.26 4.23
N TYR A 92 -6.32 -7.24 4.72
CA TYR A 92 -5.21 -6.51 4.10
C TYR A 92 -5.04 -6.90 2.62
N PHE A 93 -4.93 -8.20 2.33
CA PHE A 93 -4.72 -8.65 0.95
C PHE A 93 -5.97 -8.50 0.08
N TYR A 94 -7.18 -8.63 0.65
CA TYR A 94 -8.42 -8.38 -0.07
C TYR A 94 -8.54 -6.91 -0.49
N ASN A 95 -8.36 -5.98 0.45
CA ASN A 95 -8.42 -4.54 0.20
C ASN A 95 -7.33 -4.05 -0.76
N PHE A 96 -6.27 -4.83 -0.96
CA PHE A 96 -5.23 -4.52 -1.94
C PHE A 96 -5.67 -4.83 -3.38
N PHE A 97 -6.46 -5.89 -3.60
CA PHE A 97 -6.89 -6.31 -4.95
C PHE A 97 -8.33 -5.91 -5.29
N ASN A 98 -9.20 -5.67 -4.30
CA ASN A 98 -10.64 -5.58 -4.51
C ASN A 98 -11.07 -4.42 -5.43
N GLU A 99 -10.47 -3.22 -5.29
CA GLU A 99 -10.73 -2.02 -6.10
C GLU A 99 -10.54 -2.25 -7.60
N TYR A 100 -9.64 -3.17 -7.97
CA TYR A 100 -9.29 -3.49 -9.35
C TYR A 100 -9.97 -4.76 -9.86
N SER A 101 -10.91 -5.33 -9.08
CA SER A 101 -11.49 -6.65 -9.30
C SER A 101 -13.02 -6.65 -9.39
N ASN A 102 -13.57 -7.64 -10.06
CA ASN A 102 -14.99 -8.01 -9.94
C ASN A 102 -15.29 -9.03 -8.82
N ILE A 103 -14.32 -9.35 -7.95
CA ILE A 103 -14.47 -10.31 -6.83
C ILE A 103 -14.96 -9.59 -5.57
N ASN A 104 -15.91 -8.66 -5.72
CA ASN A 104 -16.35 -7.75 -4.65
C ASN A 104 -17.68 -8.14 -3.98
N HIS A 105 -18.33 -9.21 -4.46
CA HIS A 105 -19.58 -9.75 -3.93
C HIS A 105 -19.39 -11.21 -3.48
N PRO A 106 -20.18 -11.72 -2.52
CA PRO A 106 -20.12 -13.12 -2.12
C PRO A 106 -20.55 -14.06 -3.25
N CYS A 107 -20.04 -15.30 -3.21
CA CYS A 107 -20.39 -16.38 -4.15
C CYS A 107 -21.93 -16.59 -4.23
N PRO A 108 -22.48 -17.05 -5.37
CA PRO A 108 -21.81 -17.67 -6.52
C PRO A 108 -21.07 -16.72 -7.47
N TYR A 109 -20.06 -17.23 -8.16
CA TYR A 109 -19.49 -16.61 -9.36
C TYR A 109 -19.92 -17.35 -10.62
N ASP A 110 -20.64 -16.66 -11.49
CA ASP A 110 -21.21 -17.17 -12.75
C ASP A 110 -20.57 -16.57 -14.02
N HIS A 111 -19.61 -15.65 -13.84
CA HIS A 111 -18.95 -14.88 -14.88
C HIS A 111 -17.42 -14.93 -14.73
N ASP A 112 -16.70 -14.49 -15.78
CA ASP A 112 -15.24 -14.48 -15.80
C ASP A 112 -14.64 -13.60 -14.70
N ILE A 113 -13.58 -14.05 -14.04
CA ILE A 113 -12.91 -13.30 -12.99
C ILE A 113 -11.87 -12.37 -13.61
N VAL A 114 -11.89 -11.09 -13.26
CA VAL A 114 -11.03 -10.05 -13.84
C VAL A 114 -10.39 -9.21 -12.74
N TRP A 115 -9.08 -9.03 -12.86
CA TRP A 115 -8.29 -7.97 -12.21
C TRP A 115 -7.77 -7.06 -13.31
N ASP A 116 -8.31 -5.84 -13.46
CA ASP A 116 -7.94 -4.94 -14.57
C ASP A 116 -7.11 -3.74 -14.12
N LYS A 117 -5.99 -3.53 -14.83
CA LYS A 117 -5.12 -2.35 -14.78
C LYS A 117 -4.68 -1.90 -13.38
N MET A 118 -4.53 -2.84 -12.44
CA MET A 118 -3.99 -2.56 -11.11
C MET A 118 -2.60 -1.90 -11.23
N PRO A 119 -2.42 -0.63 -10.82
CA PRO A 119 -1.12 0.03 -10.93
C PRO A 119 -0.04 -0.72 -10.16
N TYR A 120 1.15 -0.81 -10.74
CA TYR A 120 2.24 -1.62 -10.18
C TYR A 120 2.73 -1.15 -8.80
N HIS A 121 2.35 0.06 -8.36
CA HIS A 121 2.77 0.72 -7.13
C HIS A 121 1.59 1.01 -6.17
N SER A 122 0.42 0.37 -6.35
CA SER A 122 -0.80 0.63 -5.55
C SER A 122 -0.76 0.20 -4.08
N VAL A 123 0.40 -0.22 -3.53
CA VAL A 123 0.51 -0.50 -2.09
C VAL A 123 0.73 0.82 -1.34
N ASN A 124 -0.37 1.39 -0.85
CA ASN A 124 -0.36 2.65 -0.10
C ASN A 124 0.11 2.44 1.36
N ASN A 125 0.84 3.42 1.91
CA ASN A 125 1.39 3.45 3.26
C ASN A 125 0.33 3.23 4.36
N THR A 126 -0.96 3.49 4.10
CA THR A 126 -2.05 3.29 5.07
C THR A 126 -2.06 1.91 5.73
N LEU A 127 -1.54 0.88 5.04
CA LEU A 127 -1.60 -0.52 5.51
C LEU A 127 -0.28 -1.06 6.08
N THR A 128 0.83 -0.30 6.06
CA THR A 128 2.14 -0.70 6.67
C THR A 128 2.03 -0.94 8.19
N LYS A 129 1.00 -0.37 8.82
CA LYS A 129 0.66 -0.55 10.25
C LYS A 129 0.16 -1.95 10.61
N ILE A 130 -0.45 -2.68 9.66
CA ILE A 130 -0.98 -4.04 9.90
C ILE A 130 0.12 -5.08 9.66
N LEU A 131 0.88 -4.89 8.59
CA LEU A 131 2.01 -5.73 8.19
C LEU A 131 3.16 -4.81 7.78
N PRO A 132 4.16 -4.60 8.64
CA PRO A 132 5.37 -3.89 8.24
C PRO A 132 6.15 -4.80 7.29
N PHE A 133 6.43 -4.34 6.06
CA PHE A 133 7.27 -5.04 5.09
C PHE A 133 8.66 -4.39 5.08
N PRO A 134 9.68 -4.99 5.72
CA PRO A 134 11.05 -4.49 5.58
C PRO A 134 11.50 -4.57 4.11
N GLU A 135 12.40 -3.68 3.70
CA GLU A 135 12.92 -3.64 2.34
C GLU A 135 13.40 -4.99 1.79
N GLY A 136 13.19 -5.21 0.49
CA GLY A 136 13.66 -6.40 -0.20
C GLY A 136 12.64 -6.99 -1.17
N LYS A 137 12.97 -8.17 -1.71
CA LYS A 137 12.15 -8.89 -2.69
C LYS A 137 11.27 -9.91 -1.98
N TYR A 138 10.01 -9.99 -2.40
CA TYR A 138 8.97 -10.84 -1.85
C TYR A 138 8.25 -11.62 -2.96
N MET A 139 7.61 -12.72 -2.58
CA MET A 139 6.69 -13.47 -3.43
C MET A 139 5.43 -13.77 -2.64
N LEU A 140 4.28 -13.31 -3.14
CA LEU A 140 2.96 -13.76 -2.70
C LEU A 140 2.54 -14.91 -3.62
N GLU A 141 2.38 -16.10 -3.06
CA GLU A 141 1.92 -17.29 -3.76
C GLU A 141 0.50 -17.63 -3.32
N GLY A 142 -0.44 -17.73 -4.27
CA GLY A 142 -1.84 -18.07 -4.05
C GLY A 142 -2.23 -19.37 -4.76
N HIS A 143 -2.77 -20.32 -4.01
CA HIS A 143 -3.31 -21.58 -4.49
C HIS A 143 -4.83 -21.51 -4.48
N TRP A 144 -5.44 -21.63 -5.66
CA TRP A 144 -6.88 -21.44 -5.89
C TRP A 144 -7.57 -22.81 -5.92
N ILE A 145 -8.41 -23.06 -4.93
CA ILE A 145 -8.99 -24.37 -4.66
C ILE A 145 -10.52 -24.28 -4.79
N ALA A 146 -11.08 -24.86 -5.85
CA ALA A 146 -12.52 -24.89 -6.08
C ALA A 146 -13.07 -26.31 -5.92
N TYR A 147 -14.06 -26.46 -5.04
CA TYR A 147 -14.59 -27.76 -4.61
C TYR A 147 -13.50 -28.71 -4.06
N ASP A 148 -12.61 -28.16 -3.23
CA ASP A 148 -11.48 -28.88 -2.58
C ASP A 148 -10.42 -29.45 -3.55
N ILE A 149 -10.48 -29.06 -4.83
CA ILE A 149 -9.52 -29.41 -5.87
C ILE A 149 -8.74 -28.16 -6.31
N TYR A 150 -7.41 -28.25 -6.35
CA TYR A 150 -6.54 -27.19 -6.86
C TYR A 150 -6.82 -26.94 -8.35
N ARG A 151 -7.10 -25.68 -8.71
CA ARG A 151 -7.44 -25.26 -10.09
C ARG A 151 -6.38 -24.38 -10.72
N ALA A 152 -5.74 -23.53 -9.92
CA ALA A 152 -4.72 -22.60 -10.37
C ALA A 152 -3.72 -22.26 -9.27
N ILE A 153 -2.55 -21.79 -9.66
CA ILE A 153 -1.55 -21.16 -8.80
C ILE A 153 -1.22 -19.79 -9.38
N THR A 154 -1.12 -18.76 -8.54
CA THR A 154 -0.61 -17.44 -8.93
C THR A 154 0.59 -17.08 -8.06
N LYS A 155 1.61 -16.47 -8.67
CA LYS A 155 2.81 -15.98 -7.98
C LYS A 155 3.04 -14.53 -8.38
N HIS A 156 2.98 -13.63 -7.41
CA HIS A 156 3.21 -12.21 -7.58
C HIS A 156 4.57 -11.87 -6.94
N GLU A 157 5.55 -11.48 -7.75
CA GLU A 157 6.82 -10.99 -7.22
C GLU A 157 6.69 -9.50 -6.92
N LEU A 158 7.10 -9.13 -5.71
CA LEU A 158 6.96 -7.79 -5.17
C LEU A 158 8.33 -7.27 -4.68
N LEU A 159 8.55 -5.97 -4.79
CA LEU A 159 9.73 -5.27 -4.29
C LEU A 159 9.30 -4.20 -3.30
N ALA A 160 9.62 -4.39 -2.03
CA ALA A 160 9.50 -3.35 -1.00
C ALA A 160 10.74 -2.44 -1.07
N ARG A 161 10.52 -1.18 -1.41
CA ARG A 161 11.50 -0.08 -1.40
C ARG A 161 11.16 0.91 -0.28
N PRO A 162 12.11 1.68 0.27
CA PRO A 162 11.77 2.75 1.20
C PRO A 162 10.93 3.80 0.46
N SER A 163 9.80 4.23 1.06
CA SER A 163 9.10 5.40 0.55
C SER A 163 10.00 6.62 0.75
N GLN A 164 10.20 7.41 -0.31
CA GLN A 164 11.12 8.57 -0.33
C GLN A 164 10.48 9.80 0.36
N LEU A 165 9.75 9.61 1.46
CA LEU A 165 8.97 10.64 2.14
C LEU A 165 9.62 11.19 3.43
N GLU A 166 10.95 11.17 3.49
CA GLU A 166 11.69 12.30 4.05
C GLU A 166 12.58 12.82 2.93
N SER A 167 12.38 14.09 2.55
CA SER A 167 13.14 14.67 1.44
C SER A 167 14.62 14.76 1.81
N GLN A 168 15.51 14.49 0.84
CA GLN A 168 16.95 14.73 0.99
C GLN A 168 17.25 16.17 1.46
N THR A 169 16.33 17.10 1.18
CA THR A 169 16.31 18.49 1.64
C THR A 169 16.27 18.63 3.16
N GLU A 170 15.45 17.85 3.88
CA GLU A 170 15.36 17.94 5.36
C GLU A 170 16.59 17.35 6.05
N ILE A 171 17.13 16.25 5.53
CA ILE A 171 18.40 15.68 6.03
C ILE A 171 19.54 16.70 5.84
N ASN A 172 19.59 17.38 4.68
CA ASN A 172 20.58 18.43 4.42
C ASN A 172 20.36 19.67 5.31
N LEU A 173 19.11 20.11 5.52
CA LEU A 173 18.77 21.20 6.45
C LEU A 173 19.17 20.88 7.89
N MET A 174 18.91 19.66 8.37
CA MET A 174 19.27 19.21 9.72
C MET A 174 20.78 19.00 9.88
N ALA A 175 21.48 18.58 8.83
CA ALA A 175 22.95 18.57 8.79
C ALA A 175 23.52 20.01 8.87
N SER A 176 22.96 20.95 8.11
CA SER A 176 23.34 22.37 8.17
C SER A 176 23.05 23.00 9.53
N LEU A 177 21.90 22.70 10.17
CA LEU A 177 21.59 23.15 11.52
C LEU A 177 22.58 22.60 12.56
N ARG A 178 22.95 21.32 12.47
CA ARG A 178 23.96 20.71 13.37
C ARG A 178 25.34 21.35 13.20
N ILE A 179 25.73 21.69 11.97
CA ILE A 179 26.96 22.45 11.69
C ILE A 179 26.88 23.83 12.35
N LEU A 180 25.82 24.60 12.11
CA LEU A 180 25.64 25.93 12.71
C LEU A 180 25.65 25.92 14.24
N LEU A 181 25.02 24.91 14.86
CA LEU A 181 25.05 24.70 16.31
C LEU A 181 26.44 24.30 16.83
N SER A 182 27.22 23.52 16.08
CA SER A 182 28.62 23.18 16.43
C SER A 182 29.60 24.34 16.32
N PHE A 183 29.30 25.34 15.46
CA PHE A 183 30.11 26.55 15.31
C PHE A 183 29.66 27.73 16.20
N GLY A 184 28.63 27.52 17.05
CA GLY A 184 28.20 28.50 18.05
C GLY A 184 27.65 29.81 17.48
N VAL A 185 27.23 29.85 16.21
CA VAL A 185 26.80 31.08 15.53
C VAL A 185 25.35 31.43 15.89
N TRP A 186 25.14 31.85 17.13
CA TRP A 186 23.94 32.59 17.54
C TRP A 186 24.14 34.08 17.26
N ARG A 187 23.72 34.55 16.07
CA ARG A 187 23.47 35.98 15.89
C ARG A 187 22.10 36.31 16.47
N ARG A 188 22.11 37.05 17.58
CA ARG A 188 20.93 37.61 18.23
C ARG A 188 20.21 38.53 17.22
N ALA A 189 18.94 38.23 16.93
CA ALA A 189 18.08 39.06 16.11
C ALA A 189 17.05 39.74 17.04
N GLU A 190 17.49 40.81 17.69
CA GLU A 190 16.63 41.81 18.32
C GLU A 190 16.87 43.14 17.60
N GLU A 191 15.84 44.01 17.59
CA GLU A 191 15.84 45.37 17.03
C GLU A 191 15.86 45.52 15.48
N SER A 192 14.66 45.59 14.89
CA SER A 192 14.22 46.75 14.08
C SER A 192 12.81 46.57 13.52
N CYS A 193 11.81 47.13 14.20
CA CYS A 193 10.51 47.44 13.61
C CYS A 193 9.95 48.73 14.25
N GLY A 194 9.70 49.74 13.41
CA GLY A 194 9.58 51.17 13.78
C GLY A 194 10.76 51.95 13.17
N THR A 195 10.61 53.11 12.53
CA THR A 195 9.49 54.09 12.45
C THR A 195 9.43 54.74 11.06
N ASP A 196 8.44 55.54 10.61
CA ASP A 196 6.98 55.70 10.86
C ASP A 196 6.45 56.66 9.76
N ASP A 197 5.15 56.67 9.41
CA ASP A 197 4.50 57.89 8.87
C ASP A 197 2.97 57.98 9.12
N GLN A 198 2.43 59.19 8.91
CA GLN A 198 1.29 59.78 9.59
C GLN A 198 -0.11 59.47 9.02
N SER A 199 -1.11 59.43 9.91
CA SER A 199 -2.34 60.26 9.76
C SER A 199 -3.13 60.39 11.08
N SER A 200 -3.31 61.64 11.56
CA SER A 200 -4.48 62.21 12.28
C SER A 200 -5.42 61.26 13.07
N VAL A 201 -5.80 61.50 14.34
CA VAL A 201 -6.42 62.73 14.91
C VAL A 201 -6.19 62.80 16.45
N LEU A 202 -6.11 64.03 16.99
CA LEU A 202 -5.93 64.42 18.41
C LEU A 202 -7.31 64.73 19.13
N PRO A 203 -7.40 65.19 20.40
CA PRO A 203 -6.91 64.59 21.67
C PRO A 203 -7.83 64.86 22.93
N ILE A 204 -7.35 64.52 24.15
CA ILE A 204 -7.81 64.96 25.51
C ILE A 204 -9.22 64.40 25.91
N TRP A 205 -9.49 63.76 27.06
CA TRP A 205 -9.44 64.12 28.50
C TRP A 205 -9.25 62.82 29.36
N ALA A 206 -8.88 62.77 30.66
CA ALA A 206 -8.23 63.69 31.63
C ALA A 206 -7.86 62.92 32.94
N SER A 207 -7.70 63.65 34.07
CA SER A 207 -7.66 63.30 35.52
C SER A 207 -7.85 61.82 35.96
N ARG A 208 -6.89 61.19 36.65
CA ARG A 208 -6.60 61.24 38.12
C ARG A 208 -7.63 60.56 39.04
N ASP A 209 -7.18 59.56 39.82
CA ASP A 209 -7.19 59.46 41.30
C ASP A 209 -7.07 57.96 41.72
N ILE A 210 -6.00 57.54 42.42
CA ILE A 210 -5.72 57.54 43.89
C ILE A 210 -6.35 56.34 44.64
N SER A 211 -5.47 55.45 45.15
CA SER A 211 -5.65 54.47 46.24
C SER A 211 -6.82 53.44 46.15
N SER A 212 -6.73 52.22 46.68
CA SER A 212 -5.77 51.61 47.62
C SER A 212 -5.67 50.10 47.38
#